data_AF-A0A293N3M5-F1
#
_entry.id   AF-A0A293N3M5-F1
#
_cell.length_a   1.000
_cell.length_b   1.000
_cell.length_c   1.000
_cell.angle_alpha   90.00
_cell.angle_beta   90.00
_cell.angle_gamma   90.00
#
_symmetry.space_group_name_H-M   'P 1'
#
loop_
_entity.id
_entity.type
_entity.pdbx_description
1 polymer ?
#
loop_
_entity_poly.entity_id
_entity_poly.type
_entity_poly.pdbx_seq_one_letter_code
_entity_poly.pdbx_strand_id
1 'polypeptide(L)'
;MRHCVCGQARLCGTAAGIGGAKTEDPYKTAGSIDIQKLFISDKVQLYLKNLTGMNIQKVFAPVKTPLNVPRYEFMTDEQLQQAIDKANRRAEEKLQMPPVLRERKPCEEVLAKDPEIQGFDSSTYIFTDISYGYPDRERIIAVREPNGLLRTANWEEREQMLNTYFTTKGRQFSMPKMFEPQYLQPILEKHQYSFVLDRACVQFEPDSPDYIRVTHTTYDHIDASRKFTDLRSTRHFGPLVFYLVIQENVDNLLIDMILREMIADASNLLQLYYYIHKRPYTESQLRDPENEEDTLQLIRVFVEKDSKKRSHLELALQTYKESKSRKQEVQQGLSAAQGLH
;
A
#
# COMPACT_ATOMS: atom_id res chain seq x y z
N MET A 1 -24.33 -7.85 -68.13
CA MET A 1 -24.97 -7.54 -66.83
C MET A 1 -24.59 -8.65 -65.87
N ARG A 2 -23.43 -8.61 -65.20
CA ARG A 2 -23.17 -8.10 -63.83
C ARG A 2 -24.15 -8.60 -62.75
N HIS A 3 -23.77 -9.68 -62.06
CA HIS A 3 -23.94 -9.96 -60.63
C HIS A 3 -22.82 -10.97 -60.30
N CYS A 4 -21.71 -10.67 -59.60
CA CYS A 4 -21.44 -10.04 -58.31
C CYS A 4 -22.00 -10.85 -57.11
N VAL A 5 -21.21 -11.83 -56.65
CA VAL A 5 -21.23 -12.31 -55.26
C VAL A 5 -19.77 -12.48 -54.82
N CYS A 6 -19.36 -11.64 -53.87
CA CYS A 6 -18.04 -11.60 -53.27
C CYS A 6 -18.06 -12.49 -52.02
N GLY A 7 -17.42 -13.66 -52.08
CA GLY A 7 -17.18 -14.51 -50.91
C GLY A 7 -15.78 -14.24 -50.37
N GLN A 8 -15.66 -13.49 -49.28
CA GLN A 8 -14.40 -13.29 -48.57
C GLN A 8 -14.02 -14.58 -47.82
N ALA A 9 -12.99 -15.27 -48.32
CA ALA A 9 -12.26 -16.28 -47.54
C ALA A 9 -11.34 -15.56 -46.55
N ARG A 10 -11.65 -15.64 -45.25
CA ARG A 10 -10.70 -15.27 -44.18
C ARG A 10 -9.79 -16.45 -43.90
N LEU A 11 -8.50 -16.22 -44.11
CA LEU A 11 -7.40 -17.08 -43.70
C LEU A 11 -7.45 -17.32 -42.19
N CYS A 12 -7.53 -18.59 -41.80
CA CYS A 12 -7.41 -19.03 -40.42
C CYS A 12 -5.91 -19.08 -40.07
N GLY A 13 -5.41 -18.02 -39.41
CA GLY A 13 -4.09 -18.01 -38.80
C GLY A 13 -4.17 -18.61 -37.41
N THR A 14 -3.58 -19.80 -37.23
CA THR A 14 -3.36 -20.45 -35.95
C THR A 14 -2.33 -19.67 -35.14
N ALA A 15 -2.81 -18.74 -34.30
CA ALA A 15 -1.99 -18.13 -33.26
C ALA A 15 -1.83 -19.14 -32.10
N ALA A 16 -0.64 -19.72 -32.03
CA ALA A 16 -0.20 -20.52 -30.89
C ALA A 16 -0.27 -19.67 -29.61
N GLY A 17 -1.15 -20.08 -28.69
CA GLY A 17 -1.24 -19.47 -27.36
C GLY A 17 0.01 -19.79 -26.55
N ILE A 18 0.84 -18.78 -26.31
CA ILE A 18 1.86 -18.81 -25.27
C ILE A 18 1.10 -18.73 -23.95
N GLY A 19 1.01 -19.86 -23.26
CA GLY A 19 0.45 -19.96 -21.91
C GLY A 19 1.32 -19.18 -20.93
N GLY A 20 0.98 -17.93 -20.67
CA GLY A 20 1.45 -17.23 -19.48
C GLY A 20 0.87 -17.93 -18.26
N ALA A 21 1.73 -18.49 -17.42
CA ALA A 21 1.34 -18.95 -16.10
C ALA A 21 0.67 -17.77 -15.39
N LYS A 22 -0.62 -17.88 -15.07
CA LYS A 22 -1.33 -16.89 -14.26
C LYS A 22 -0.66 -16.91 -12.89
N THR A 23 0.20 -15.94 -12.61
CA THR A 23 0.70 -15.69 -11.26
C THR A 23 -0.52 -15.40 -10.40
N GLU A 24 -0.86 -16.33 -9.50
CA GLU A 24 -1.97 -16.13 -8.57
C GLU A 24 -1.67 -14.93 -7.68
N ASP A 25 -2.68 -14.09 -7.42
CA ASP A 25 -2.52 -12.91 -6.57
C ASP A 25 -2.21 -13.35 -5.13
N PRO A 26 -1.02 -13.03 -4.57
CA PRO A 26 -0.58 -13.48 -3.25
C PRO A 26 -1.50 -13.00 -2.11
N TYR A 27 -2.34 -11.99 -2.38
CA TYR A 27 -3.30 -11.45 -1.42
C TYR A 27 -4.65 -12.18 -1.43
N LYS A 28 -4.92 -12.99 -2.45
CA LYS A 28 -6.18 -13.75 -2.63
C LYS A 28 -6.03 -15.22 -2.29
N THR A 29 -4.94 -15.86 -2.73
CA THR A 29 -4.68 -17.26 -2.41
C THR A 29 -3.82 -17.39 -1.16
N ALA A 30 -4.01 -18.46 -0.39
CA ALA A 30 -3.08 -18.88 0.66
C ALA A 30 -1.76 -19.37 0.03
N GLY A 31 -0.92 -18.44 -0.45
CA GLY A 31 0.42 -18.73 -0.92
C GLY A 31 1.37 -19.11 0.22
N SER A 32 2.58 -19.56 -0.12
CA SER A 32 3.64 -19.97 0.83
C SER A 32 4.13 -18.84 1.76
N ILE A 33 3.81 -17.58 1.44
CA ILE A 33 4.27 -16.37 2.12
C ILE A 33 3.16 -15.83 3.03
N ASP A 34 3.26 -16.03 4.35
CA ASP A 34 2.33 -15.47 5.34
C ASP A 34 2.46 -13.94 5.46
N ILE A 35 1.71 -13.20 4.63
CA ILE A 35 1.74 -11.74 4.50
C ILE A 35 1.56 -11.03 5.85
N GLN A 36 0.57 -11.46 6.64
CA GLN A 36 0.24 -10.81 7.92
C GLN A 36 1.38 -10.90 8.92
N LYS A 37 1.97 -12.10 9.07
CA LYS A 37 3.08 -12.33 10.00
C LYS A 37 4.33 -11.58 9.56
N LEU A 38 4.58 -11.53 8.26
CA LEU A 38 5.72 -10.79 7.71
C LEU A 38 5.57 -9.29 7.94
N PHE A 39 4.38 -8.73 7.71
CA PHE A 39 4.17 -7.29 7.93
C PHE A 39 4.35 -6.91 9.40
N ILE A 40 3.93 -7.74 10.35
CA ILE A 40 4.01 -7.47 11.79
C ILE A 40 5.45 -7.67 12.34
N SER A 41 6.30 -8.42 11.64
CA SER A 41 7.69 -8.68 12.07
C SER A 41 8.47 -7.39 12.35
N ASP A 42 9.13 -7.32 13.50
CA ASP A 42 9.91 -6.15 13.94
C ASP A 42 10.96 -5.73 12.92
N LYS A 43 11.62 -6.71 12.27
CA LYS A 43 12.61 -6.45 11.22
C LYS A 43 11.99 -5.76 10.01
N VAL A 44 10.83 -6.22 9.56
CA VAL A 44 10.12 -5.63 8.40
C VAL A 44 9.62 -4.24 8.76
N GLN A 45 9.04 -4.07 9.95
CA GLN A 45 8.60 -2.77 10.46
C GLN A 45 9.75 -1.77 10.56
N LEU A 46 10.94 -2.21 10.99
CA LEU A 46 12.13 -1.36 11.04
C LEU A 46 12.53 -0.87 9.65
N TYR A 47 12.65 -1.76 8.65
CA TYR A 47 12.95 -1.36 7.27
C TYR A 47 11.88 -0.41 6.71
N LEU A 48 10.59 -0.72 6.91
CA LEU A 48 9.49 0.12 6.42
C LEU A 48 9.47 1.51 7.08
N LYS A 49 9.79 1.60 8.38
CA LYS A 49 9.91 2.88 9.09
C LYS A 49 11.06 3.72 8.52
N ASN A 50 12.24 3.11 8.33
CA ASN A 50 13.40 3.79 7.75
C ASN A 50 13.08 4.31 6.35
N LEU A 51 12.48 3.48 5.50
CA LEU A 51 12.08 3.84 4.13
C LEU A 51 11.03 4.95 4.07
N THR A 52 10.10 4.99 5.03
CA THR A 52 9.04 6.01 5.08
C THR A 52 9.62 7.39 5.37
N GLY A 53 10.64 7.45 6.24
CA GLY A 53 11.22 8.68 6.73
C GLY A 53 10.22 9.54 7.52
N MET A 54 10.72 10.57 8.20
CA MET A 54 9.88 11.46 8.99
C MET A 54 10.13 12.92 8.59
N ASN A 55 9.20 13.48 7.82
CA ASN A 55 9.15 14.91 7.55
C ASN A 55 8.03 15.55 8.38
N ILE A 56 8.40 16.25 9.46
CA ILE A 56 7.48 16.87 10.42
C ILE A 56 6.52 17.85 9.73
N GLN A 57 7.02 18.64 8.76
CA GLN A 57 6.19 19.61 8.03
C GLN A 57 5.08 18.93 7.23
N LYS A 58 5.39 17.75 6.66
CA LYS A 58 4.42 16.96 5.89
C LYS A 58 3.45 16.21 6.81
N VAL A 59 3.93 15.65 7.92
CA VAL A 59 3.09 14.92 8.90
C VAL A 59 2.08 15.85 9.59
N PHE A 60 2.47 17.10 9.86
CA PHE A 60 1.60 18.13 10.43
C PHE A 60 1.13 19.15 9.41
N ALA A 61 0.97 18.73 8.15
CA ALA A 61 0.44 19.60 7.11
C ALA A 61 -0.92 20.19 7.53
N PRO A 62 -1.18 21.49 7.25
CA PRO A 62 -2.39 22.16 7.68
C PRO A 62 -3.62 21.53 6.99
N VAL A 63 -4.60 21.12 7.80
CA VAL A 63 -5.86 20.54 7.31
C VAL A 63 -6.93 21.64 7.25
N LYS A 64 -7.74 21.62 6.20
CA LYS A 64 -8.89 22.53 6.04
C LYS A 64 -9.93 22.26 7.12
N THR A 65 -9.79 22.96 8.24
CA THR A 65 -10.66 22.91 9.42
C THR A 65 -10.97 24.34 9.86
N PRO A 66 -12.05 24.57 10.64
CA PRO A 66 -12.32 25.88 11.20
C PRO A 66 -11.09 26.40 11.94
N LEU A 67 -10.62 27.59 11.56
CA LEU A 67 -9.38 28.16 12.09
C LEU A 67 -9.62 28.60 13.55
N ASN A 68 -8.73 28.14 14.42
CA ASN A 68 -8.66 28.61 15.80
C ASN A 68 -7.52 29.62 15.93
N VAL A 69 -7.63 30.55 16.88
CA VAL A 69 -6.58 31.53 17.15
C VAL A 69 -5.31 30.81 17.64
N PRO A 70 -4.14 31.04 17.03
CA PRO A 70 -2.89 30.43 17.47
C PRO A 70 -2.51 30.93 18.86
N ARG A 71 -1.90 30.05 19.67
CA ARG A 71 -1.36 30.40 20.99
C ARG A 71 0.15 30.54 20.87
N TYR A 72 0.68 31.64 21.39
CA TYR A 72 2.10 31.91 21.46
C TYR A 72 2.58 31.71 22.89
N GLU A 73 3.68 30.99 23.06
CA GLU A 73 4.27 30.67 24.35
C GLU A 73 5.77 31.02 24.30
N PHE A 74 6.28 31.63 25.37
CA PHE A 74 7.71 31.85 25.52
C PHE A 74 8.33 30.61 26.14
N MET A 75 9.30 30.01 25.43
CA MET A 75 9.96 28.78 25.86
C MET A 75 11.46 29.02 26.05
N THR A 76 12.05 28.38 27.05
CA THR A 76 13.52 28.23 27.14
C THR A 76 14.00 27.18 26.13
N ASP A 77 15.30 27.12 25.86
CA ASP A 77 15.87 26.13 24.93
C ASP A 77 15.57 24.68 25.37
N GLU A 78 15.61 24.41 26.68
CA GLU A 78 15.25 23.10 27.24
C GLU A 78 13.78 22.75 27.00
N GLN A 79 12.87 23.72 27.19
CA GLN A 79 11.44 23.54 26.96
C GLN A 79 11.14 23.35 25.46
N LEU A 80 11.86 24.06 24.59
CA LEU A 80 11.76 23.91 23.15
C LEU A 80 12.18 22.50 22.72
N GLN A 81 13.29 21.99 23.25
CA GLN A 81 13.76 20.63 22.96
C GLN A 81 12.72 19.59 23.39
N GLN A 82 12.16 19.72 24.59
CA GLN A 82 11.09 18.83 25.06
C GLN A 82 9.84 18.91 24.18
N ALA A 83 9.48 20.10 23.69
CA ALA A 83 8.36 20.28 22.77
C ALA A 83 8.62 19.61 21.41
N ILE A 84 9.85 19.69 20.90
CA ILE A 84 10.29 19.00 19.67
C ILE A 84 10.21 17.49 19.87
N ASP A 85 10.75 16.95 20.96
CA ASP A 85 10.70 15.51 21.24
C ASP A 85 9.26 14.99 21.37
N LYS A 86 8.38 15.78 22.01
CA LYS A 86 6.95 15.49 22.09
C LYS A 86 6.27 15.53 20.73
N ALA A 87 6.67 16.46 19.85
CA ALA A 87 6.17 16.54 18.49
C ALA A 87 6.63 15.32 17.67
N ASN A 88 7.87 14.86 17.84
CA ASN A 88 8.41 13.67 17.18
C ASN A 88 7.66 12.40 17.60
N ARG A 89 7.41 12.19 18.90
CA ARG A 89 6.60 11.04 19.38
C ARG A 89 5.18 11.05 18.80
N ARG A 90 4.54 12.22 18.74
CA ARG A 90 3.23 12.37 18.10
C ARG A 90 3.28 12.12 16.60
N ALA A 91 4.39 12.46 15.94
CA ALA A 91 4.58 12.18 14.52
C ALA A 91 4.70 10.67 14.28
N GLU A 92 5.42 9.95 15.14
CA GLU A 92 5.53 8.48 15.11
C GLU A 92 4.17 7.81 15.27
N GLU A 93 3.36 8.25 16.26
CA GLU A 93 1.99 7.75 16.45
C GLU A 93 1.12 7.98 15.20
N LYS A 94 1.21 9.16 14.59
CA LYS A 94 0.48 9.47 13.34
C LYS A 94 0.95 8.66 12.14
N LEU A 95 2.24 8.30 12.10
CA LEU A 95 2.84 7.51 11.03
C LEU A 95 2.64 6.00 11.21
N GLN A 96 1.92 5.56 12.24
CA GLN A 96 1.57 4.16 12.41
C GLN A 96 0.86 3.63 11.17
N MET A 97 1.49 2.65 10.52
CA MET A 97 1.02 2.08 9.26
C MET A 97 -0.25 1.25 9.49
N PRO A 98 -1.24 1.33 8.58
CA PRO A 98 -2.39 0.43 8.64
C PRO A 98 -1.93 -1.03 8.43
N PRO A 99 -2.56 -1.99 9.13
CA PRO A 99 -2.20 -3.40 8.98
C PRO A 99 -2.55 -3.90 7.56
N VAL A 100 -1.68 -4.74 7.01
CA VAL A 100 -1.88 -5.38 5.71
C VAL A 100 -2.39 -6.81 5.93
N LEU A 101 -3.63 -7.07 5.49
CA LEU A 101 -4.29 -8.36 5.61
C LEU A 101 -4.52 -8.98 4.23
N ARG A 102 -4.83 -10.28 4.23
CA ARG A 102 -5.31 -10.99 3.03
C ARG A 102 -6.81 -10.81 2.91
N GLU A 103 -7.33 -11.07 1.72
CA GLU A 103 -8.77 -11.09 1.48
C GLU A 103 -9.44 -12.13 2.39
N ARG A 104 -10.46 -11.69 3.12
CA ARG A 104 -11.25 -12.58 3.99
C ARG A 104 -12.04 -13.60 3.17
N LYS A 105 -12.24 -14.78 3.75
CA LYS A 105 -13.13 -15.81 3.18
C LYS A 105 -14.60 -15.52 3.52
N PRO A 106 -15.56 -15.97 2.71
CA PRO A 106 -16.98 -15.89 3.05
C PRO A 106 -17.26 -16.54 4.43
N CYS A 107 -18.09 -15.90 5.23
CA CYS A 107 -18.43 -16.29 6.61
C CYS A 107 -19.83 -16.88 6.76
N GLU A 108 -20.45 -17.29 5.65
CA GLU A 108 -21.81 -17.80 5.62
C GLU A 108 -21.86 -19.25 6.09
N GLU A 109 -22.58 -19.48 7.17
CA GLU A 109 -22.82 -20.78 7.76
C GLU A 109 -24.31 -20.92 8.05
N VAL A 110 -24.88 -22.09 7.71
CA VAL A 110 -26.29 -22.38 7.98
C VAL A 110 -26.42 -22.94 9.39
N LEU A 111 -27.16 -22.24 10.24
CA LEU A 111 -27.39 -22.60 11.63
C LEU A 111 -28.57 -23.57 11.78
N ALA A 112 -29.68 -23.29 11.09
CA ALA A 112 -30.89 -24.11 11.15
C ALA A 112 -31.68 -24.04 9.84
N LYS A 113 -32.51 -25.07 9.59
CA LYS A 113 -33.41 -25.15 8.43
C LYS A 113 -34.80 -25.52 8.91
N ASP A 114 -35.73 -24.57 8.87
CA ASP A 114 -37.09 -24.73 9.36
C ASP A 114 -38.08 -24.62 8.18
N PRO A 115 -38.38 -25.73 7.47
CA PRO A 115 -39.21 -25.68 6.26
C PRO A 115 -40.67 -25.27 6.54
N GLU A 116 -41.14 -25.41 7.79
CA GLU A 116 -42.51 -25.09 8.20
C GLU A 116 -42.83 -23.58 8.14
N ILE A 117 -41.80 -22.73 8.21
CA ILE A 117 -41.92 -21.27 8.22
C ILE A 117 -41.81 -20.71 6.79
N GLN A 118 -41.54 -21.57 5.80
CA GLN A 118 -41.38 -21.15 4.41
C GLN A 118 -42.66 -20.47 3.88
N GLY A 119 -42.50 -19.25 3.36
CA GLY A 119 -43.61 -18.48 2.81
C GLY A 119 -44.48 -17.75 3.85
N PHE A 120 -44.07 -17.73 5.13
CA PHE A 120 -44.72 -16.90 6.16
C PHE A 120 -44.57 -15.40 5.88
N ASP A 121 -43.38 -14.97 5.44
CA ASP A 121 -43.10 -13.59 5.05
C ASP A 121 -42.29 -13.53 3.75
N SER A 122 -42.33 -12.38 3.10
CA SER A 122 -41.62 -12.00 1.88
C SER A 122 -40.24 -11.39 2.13
N SER A 123 -40.01 -10.82 3.31
CA SER A 123 -38.79 -10.08 3.66
C SER A 123 -37.81 -10.91 4.48
N THR A 124 -36.53 -10.57 4.39
CA THR A 124 -35.47 -11.14 5.23
C THR A 124 -35.42 -10.42 6.58
N TYR A 125 -35.22 -11.17 7.66
CA TYR A 125 -35.02 -10.61 9.00
C TYR A 125 -33.57 -10.74 9.42
N ILE A 126 -32.97 -9.65 9.90
CA ILE A 126 -31.59 -9.63 10.39
C ILE A 126 -31.59 -9.37 11.89
N PHE A 127 -31.12 -10.34 12.66
CA PHE A 127 -30.98 -10.27 14.11
C PHE A 127 -29.52 -9.93 14.44
N THR A 128 -29.30 -8.84 15.16
CA THR A 128 -27.95 -8.37 15.54
C THR A 128 -27.85 -8.26 17.06
N ASP A 129 -26.82 -8.87 17.64
CA ASP A 129 -26.52 -8.69 19.06
C ASP A 129 -25.82 -7.33 19.32
N ILE A 130 -26.51 -6.47 20.08
CA ILE A 130 -26.06 -5.12 20.46
C ILE A 130 -25.44 -5.06 21.86
N SER A 131 -25.12 -6.20 22.47
CA SER A 131 -24.53 -6.27 23.81
C SER A 131 -23.21 -5.50 23.90
N TYR A 132 -23.05 -4.70 24.95
CA TYR A 132 -21.82 -3.93 25.17
C TYR A 132 -20.68 -4.82 25.67
N GLY A 133 -19.44 -4.52 25.29
CA GLY A 133 -18.23 -5.21 25.76
C GLY A 133 -17.70 -6.33 24.85
N TYR A 134 -18.44 -6.73 23.81
CA TYR A 134 -17.95 -7.67 22.80
C TYR A 134 -17.26 -6.95 21.63
N PRO A 135 -16.17 -7.52 21.08
CA PRO A 135 -15.52 -6.95 19.89
C PRO A 135 -16.38 -7.20 18.65
N ASP A 136 -16.34 -6.27 17.70
CA ASP A 136 -17.21 -6.29 16.52
C ASP A 136 -17.02 -7.52 15.63
N ARG A 137 -15.88 -8.22 15.70
CA ARG A 137 -15.63 -9.47 14.97
C ARG A 137 -16.28 -10.70 15.59
N GLU A 138 -16.57 -10.69 16.89
CA GLU A 138 -17.16 -11.83 17.60
C GLU A 138 -18.68 -11.72 17.75
N ARG A 139 -19.26 -10.57 17.39
CA ARG A 139 -20.71 -10.33 17.47
C ARG A 139 -21.51 -11.31 16.61
N ILE A 140 -22.59 -11.84 17.15
CA ILE A 140 -23.49 -12.75 16.41
C ILE A 140 -24.47 -11.91 15.59
N ILE A 141 -24.52 -12.19 14.29
CA ILE A 141 -25.50 -11.61 13.37
C ILE A 141 -26.09 -12.75 12.56
N ALA A 142 -27.39 -12.96 12.73
CA ALA A 142 -28.13 -14.03 12.09
C ALA A 142 -29.15 -13.46 11.12
N VAL A 143 -29.31 -14.13 9.98
CA VAL A 143 -30.27 -13.76 8.94
C VAL A 143 -31.25 -14.90 8.77
N ARG A 144 -32.53 -14.57 8.88
CA ARG A 144 -33.65 -15.46 8.58
C ARG A 144 -34.18 -15.11 7.21
N GLU A 145 -34.06 -16.07 6.31
CA GLU A 145 -34.54 -15.95 4.93
C GLU A 145 -35.99 -16.44 4.78
N PRO A 146 -36.75 -15.93 3.79
CA PRO A 146 -38.13 -16.38 3.49
C PRO A 146 -38.28 -17.88 3.20
N ASN A 147 -37.19 -18.54 2.82
CA ASN A 147 -37.13 -19.98 2.55
C ASN A 147 -37.08 -20.84 3.83
N GLY A 148 -37.10 -20.22 5.02
CA GLY A 148 -37.01 -20.92 6.30
C GLY A 148 -35.59 -21.18 6.81
N LEU A 149 -34.55 -20.75 6.07
CA LEU A 149 -33.15 -20.88 6.48
C LEU A 149 -32.77 -19.82 7.53
N LEU A 150 -32.11 -20.27 8.60
CA LEU A 150 -31.35 -19.41 9.51
C LEU A 150 -29.87 -19.58 9.23
N ARG A 151 -29.23 -18.51 8.77
CA ARG A 151 -27.78 -18.48 8.49
C ARG A 151 -27.10 -17.33 9.23
N THR A 152 -25.78 -17.36 9.29
CA THR A 152 -25.00 -16.18 9.65
C THR A 152 -25.07 -15.14 8.54
N ALA A 153 -24.94 -13.86 8.91
CA ALA A 153 -24.89 -12.76 7.96
C ALA A 153 -23.63 -12.82 7.09
N ASN A 154 -23.79 -12.37 5.84
CA ASN A 154 -22.68 -12.15 4.93
C ASN A 154 -21.80 -11.02 5.49
N TRP A 155 -20.57 -10.87 5.00
CA TRP A 155 -19.71 -9.76 5.42
C TRP A 155 -20.31 -8.38 5.12
N GLU A 156 -20.99 -8.21 3.98
CA GLU A 156 -21.64 -6.94 3.62
C GLU A 156 -22.81 -6.61 4.56
N GLU A 157 -23.70 -7.57 4.79
CA GLU A 157 -24.83 -7.44 5.72
C GLU A 157 -24.31 -7.15 7.14
N ARG A 158 -23.25 -7.85 7.57
CA ARG A 158 -22.59 -7.63 8.85
C ARG A 158 -22.06 -6.21 8.98
N GLU A 159 -21.30 -5.74 8.01
CA GLU A 159 -20.76 -4.38 8.05
C GLU A 159 -21.85 -3.31 8.05
N GLN A 160 -22.93 -3.51 7.30
CA GLN A 160 -24.07 -2.61 7.28
C GLN A 160 -24.77 -2.55 8.63
N MET A 161 -25.04 -3.70 9.26
CA MET A 161 -25.66 -3.76 10.58
C MET A 161 -24.76 -3.16 11.65
N LEU A 162 -23.47 -3.52 11.65
CA LEU A 162 -22.49 -2.93 12.56
C LEU A 162 -22.43 -1.42 12.42
N ASN A 163 -22.39 -0.88 11.20
CA ASN A 163 -22.36 0.57 11.01
C ASN A 163 -23.68 1.26 11.40
N THR A 164 -24.82 0.55 11.37
CA THR A 164 -26.12 1.07 11.80
C THR A 164 -26.20 1.21 13.32
N TYR A 165 -25.75 0.20 14.06
CA TYR A 165 -25.80 0.20 15.53
C TYR A 165 -24.57 0.86 16.17
N PHE A 166 -23.39 0.69 15.57
CA PHE A 166 -22.09 1.19 16.03
C PHE A 166 -21.48 2.12 14.96
N THR A 167 -21.96 3.36 14.91
CA THR A 167 -21.54 4.32 13.89
C THR A 167 -20.10 4.78 14.11
N THR A 168 -19.24 4.55 13.11
CA THR A 168 -17.88 5.11 13.08
C THR A 168 -17.88 6.46 12.37
N LYS A 169 -17.26 7.48 12.97
CA LYS A 169 -17.20 8.83 12.39
C LYS A 169 -16.60 8.79 10.98
N GLY A 170 -17.38 9.25 10.01
CA GLY A 170 -16.95 9.37 8.62
C GLY A 170 -17.22 8.14 7.74
N ARG A 171 -17.57 6.98 8.31
CA ARG A 171 -17.99 5.80 7.54
C ARG A 171 -19.40 6.02 6.98
N GLN A 172 -19.59 5.78 5.69
CA GLN A 172 -20.91 5.87 5.05
C GLN A 172 -21.57 4.49 5.01
N PHE A 173 -22.91 4.48 5.04
CA PHE A 173 -23.70 3.25 4.99
C PHE A 173 -23.48 2.49 3.67
N SER A 174 -23.62 3.18 2.54
CA SER A 174 -23.28 2.64 1.23
C SER A 174 -21.84 2.97 0.87
N MET A 175 -21.22 2.14 0.01
CA MET A 175 -19.93 2.45 -0.57
C MET A 175 -19.98 3.81 -1.31
N PRO A 176 -19.08 4.76 -0.98
CA PRO A 176 -18.97 6.01 -1.71
C PRO A 176 -18.62 5.79 -3.20
N LYS A 177 -19.31 6.48 -4.11
CA LYS A 177 -19.11 6.37 -5.57
C LYS A 177 -17.66 6.60 -6.01
N MET A 178 -16.88 7.38 -5.26
CA MET A 178 -15.46 7.64 -5.54
C MET A 178 -14.59 6.38 -5.60
N PHE A 179 -15.01 5.27 -4.98
CA PHE A 179 -14.29 4.01 -5.00
C PHE A 179 -14.67 3.09 -6.15
N GLU A 180 -15.71 3.43 -6.90
CA GLU A 180 -16.04 2.72 -8.12
C GLU A 180 -14.95 2.97 -9.17
N PRO A 181 -14.58 1.97 -9.99
CA PRO A 181 -13.46 2.09 -10.92
C PRO A 181 -13.55 3.30 -11.87
N GLN A 182 -14.77 3.68 -12.26
CA GLN A 182 -15.03 4.79 -13.17
C GLN A 182 -14.68 6.16 -12.56
N TYR A 183 -14.94 6.35 -11.27
CA TYR A 183 -14.68 7.62 -10.58
C TYR A 183 -13.31 7.65 -9.89
N LEU A 184 -12.75 6.48 -9.59
CA LEU A 184 -11.45 6.36 -8.96
C LEU A 184 -10.33 6.87 -9.87
N GLN A 185 -10.33 6.49 -11.15
CA GLN A 185 -9.30 6.88 -12.13
C GLN A 185 -9.10 8.41 -12.20
N PRO A 186 -10.15 9.25 -12.41
CA PRO A 186 -9.99 10.71 -12.40
C PRO A 186 -9.43 11.30 -11.09
N ILE A 187 -9.60 10.64 -9.95
CA ILE A 187 -9.05 11.11 -8.67
C ILE A 187 -7.55 10.77 -8.59
N LEU A 188 -7.16 9.60 -9.09
CA LEU A 188 -5.77 9.17 -9.17
C LEU A 188 -4.96 10.04 -10.14
N GLU A 189 -5.55 10.44 -11.27
CA GLU A 189 -4.94 11.39 -12.22
C GLU A 189 -4.68 12.77 -11.59
N LYS A 190 -5.49 13.17 -10.60
CA LYS A 190 -5.27 14.40 -9.81
C LYS A 190 -4.22 14.22 -8.70
N HIS A 191 -3.58 13.05 -8.61
CA HIS A 191 -2.58 12.69 -7.61
C HIS A 191 -3.06 12.82 -6.16
N GLN A 192 -4.36 12.66 -5.90
CA GLN A 192 -4.95 12.75 -4.56
C GLN A 192 -4.84 11.41 -3.80
N TYR A 193 -3.65 10.79 -3.80
CA TYR A 193 -3.43 9.44 -3.29
C TYR A 193 -3.70 9.32 -1.79
N SER A 194 -3.14 10.21 -0.97
CA SER A 194 -3.36 10.18 0.50
C SER A 194 -4.84 10.26 0.83
N PHE A 195 -5.58 11.13 0.14
CA PHE A 195 -7.02 11.28 0.36
C PHE A 195 -7.79 9.99 0.08
N VAL A 196 -7.49 9.30 -1.03
CA VAL A 196 -8.13 8.03 -1.37
C VAL A 196 -7.83 6.97 -0.31
N LEU A 197 -6.56 6.82 0.08
CA LEU A 197 -6.12 5.81 1.05
C LEU A 197 -6.64 6.09 2.47
N ASP A 198 -6.62 7.35 2.91
CA ASP A 198 -7.18 7.76 4.19
C ASP A 198 -8.70 7.51 4.23
N ARG A 199 -9.40 7.83 3.14
CA ARG A 199 -10.84 7.57 3.02
C ARG A 199 -11.13 6.07 3.01
N ALA A 200 -10.31 5.26 2.34
CA ALA A 200 -10.47 3.81 2.27
C ALA A 200 -10.34 3.17 3.65
N CYS A 201 -9.35 3.59 4.46
CA CYS A 201 -9.18 3.08 5.83
C CYS A 201 -10.34 3.42 6.77
N VAL A 202 -11.08 4.49 6.50
CA VAL A 202 -12.27 4.85 7.29
C VAL A 202 -13.51 4.09 6.82
N GLN A 203 -13.61 3.83 5.51
CA GLN A 203 -14.80 3.24 4.91
C GLN A 203 -14.85 1.72 5.04
N PHE A 204 -13.72 1.04 4.83
CA PHE A 204 -13.63 -0.41 4.71
C PHE A 204 -12.76 -1.02 5.79
N GLU A 205 -12.98 -2.31 6.08
CA GLU A 205 -12.04 -3.09 6.87
C GLU A 205 -10.79 -3.49 6.05
N PRO A 206 -9.61 -3.66 6.69
CA PRO A 206 -8.36 -3.95 5.98
C PRO A 206 -8.32 -5.29 5.21
N ASP A 207 -9.19 -6.24 5.55
CA ASP A 207 -9.34 -7.55 4.89
C ASP A 207 -10.49 -7.60 3.87
N SER A 208 -11.22 -6.48 3.71
CA SER A 208 -12.31 -6.37 2.74
C SER A 208 -11.77 -6.41 1.30
N PRO A 209 -12.43 -7.13 0.38
CA PRO A 209 -12.04 -7.15 -1.04
C PRO A 209 -12.02 -5.76 -1.67
N ASP A 210 -12.95 -4.88 -1.28
CA ASP A 210 -13.01 -3.51 -1.79
C ASP A 210 -11.81 -2.67 -1.34
N TYR A 211 -11.38 -2.84 -0.08
CA TYR A 211 -10.20 -2.15 0.45
C TYR A 211 -8.94 -2.56 -0.31
N ILE A 212 -8.74 -3.88 -0.46
CA ILE A 212 -7.59 -4.44 -1.17
C ILE A 212 -7.59 -3.97 -2.63
N ARG A 213 -8.75 -4.02 -3.32
CA ARG A 213 -8.88 -3.52 -4.70
C ARG A 213 -8.49 -2.05 -4.83
N VAL A 214 -9.05 -1.18 -3.99
CA VAL A 214 -8.82 0.28 -4.07
C VAL A 214 -7.36 0.60 -3.76
N THR A 215 -6.79 0.01 -2.71
CA THR A 215 -5.40 0.23 -2.32
C THR A 215 -4.43 -0.26 -3.40
N HIS A 216 -4.59 -1.49 -3.91
CA HIS A 216 -3.73 -2.03 -4.96
C HIS A 216 -3.84 -1.20 -6.26
N THR A 217 -5.05 -0.82 -6.68
CA THR A 217 -5.25 0.05 -7.86
C THR A 217 -4.53 1.39 -7.69
N THR A 218 -4.57 1.94 -6.47
CA THR A 218 -3.87 3.19 -6.14
C THR A 218 -2.35 3.01 -6.21
N TYR A 219 -1.83 1.91 -5.67
CA TYR A 219 -0.40 1.59 -5.69
C TYR A 219 0.13 1.35 -7.11
N ASP A 220 -0.62 0.62 -7.93
CA ASP A 220 -0.27 0.38 -9.33
C ASP A 220 -0.21 1.69 -10.12
N HIS A 221 -1.15 2.61 -9.87
CA HIS A 221 -1.14 3.93 -10.51
C HIS A 221 0.06 4.77 -10.07
N ILE A 222 0.44 4.72 -8.79
CA ILE A 222 1.63 5.42 -8.26
C ILE A 222 2.90 4.87 -8.90
N ASP A 223 3.00 3.54 -9.05
CA ASP A 223 4.12 2.87 -9.69
C ASP A 223 4.24 3.25 -11.17
N ALA A 224 3.12 3.26 -11.89
CA ALA A 224 3.06 3.68 -13.29
C ALA A 224 3.44 5.16 -13.46
N SER A 225 2.99 6.04 -12.57
CA SER A 225 3.24 7.48 -12.61
C SER A 225 4.59 7.89 -12.00
N ARG A 226 5.28 6.97 -11.31
CA ARG A 226 6.51 7.20 -10.52
C ARG A 226 6.37 8.34 -9.50
N LYS A 227 5.20 8.47 -8.87
CA LYS A 227 4.87 9.55 -7.89
C LYS A 227 5.01 9.10 -6.44
N PHE A 228 6.11 8.44 -6.10
CA PHE A 228 6.35 7.90 -4.76
C PHE A 228 6.49 8.99 -3.68
N THR A 229 6.94 10.20 -4.06
CA THR A 229 7.10 11.34 -3.16
C THR A 229 5.82 11.76 -2.47
N ASP A 230 4.67 11.55 -3.11
CA ASP A 230 3.39 12.03 -2.60
C ASP A 230 2.99 11.25 -1.34
N LEU A 231 3.37 9.97 -1.27
CA LEU A 231 3.15 9.12 -0.10
C LEU A 231 4.34 9.05 0.87
N ARG A 232 5.54 9.52 0.52
CA ARG A 232 6.66 9.59 1.49
C ARG A 232 6.28 10.38 2.74
N SER A 233 6.76 9.97 3.91
CA SER A 233 6.38 10.53 5.22
C SER A 233 4.85 10.56 5.45
N THR A 234 4.14 9.57 4.93
CA THR A 234 2.75 9.27 5.28
C THR A 234 2.67 7.84 5.80
N ARG A 235 1.63 7.51 6.57
CA ARG A 235 1.41 6.16 7.08
C ARG A 235 1.20 5.09 6.00
N HIS A 236 0.94 5.49 4.76
CA HIS A 236 0.64 4.60 3.65
C HIS A 236 1.88 4.21 2.83
N PHE A 237 3.04 4.83 3.09
CA PHE A 237 4.25 4.52 2.32
C PHE A 237 4.73 3.10 2.56
N GLY A 238 4.80 2.66 3.82
CA GLY A 238 5.25 1.30 4.12
C GLY A 238 4.36 0.20 3.52
N PRO A 239 3.02 0.27 3.65
CA PRO A 239 2.13 -0.65 2.94
C PRO A 239 2.33 -0.66 1.41
N LEU A 240 2.55 0.49 0.78
CA LEU A 240 2.89 0.57 -0.65
C LEU A 240 4.20 -0.18 -0.95
N VAL A 241 5.27 0.10 -0.21
CA VAL A 241 6.56 -0.57 -0.41
C VAL A 241 6.42 -2.08 -0.23
N PHE A 242 5.72 -2.49 0.82
CA PHE A 242 5.47 -3.89 1.11
C PHE A 242 4.69 -4.59 -0.02
N TYR A 243 3.69 -3.91 -0.58
CA TYR A 243 2.97 -4.37 -1.77
C TYR A 243 3.88 -4.57 -2.97
N LEU A 244 4.72 -3.58 -3.29
CA LEU A 244 5.66 -3.64 -4.42
C LEU A 244 6.70 -4.76 -4.25
N VAL A 245 7.18 -4.98 -3.03
CA VAL A 245 8.11 -6.08 -2.73
C VAL A 245 7.45 -7.43 -2.93
N ILE A 246 6.22 -7.62 -2.44
CA ILE A 246 5.47 -8.88 -2.59
C ILE A 246 5.17 -9.18 -4.06
N GLN A 247 4.83 -8.17 -4.86
CA GLN A 247 4.58 -8.31 -6.30
C GLN A 247 5.86 -8.38 -7.16
N GLU A 248 7.04 -8.32 -6.53
CA GLU A 248 8.34 -8.25 -7.20
C GLU A 248 8.43 -7.10 -8.23
N ASN A 249 7.80 -5.96 -7.94
CA ASN A 249 7.76 -4.77 -8.80
C ASN A 249 8.46 -3.59 -8.11
N VAL A 250 9.71 -3.80 -7.68
CA VAL A 250 10.49 -2.79 -6.94
C VAL A 250 11.32 -1.86 -7.82
N ASP A 251 11.50 -2.21 -9.11
CA ASP A 251 12.44 -1.52 -10.01
C ASP A 251 12.18 -0.02 -10.14
N ASN A 252 10.91 0.39 -10.31
CA ASN A 252 10.55 1.80 -10.46
C ASN A 252 10.84 2.61 -9.20
N LEU A 253 10.57 2.03 -8.02
CA LEU A 253 10.85 2.67 -6.73
C LEU A 253 12.37 2.80 -6.52
N LEU A 254 13.12 1.76 -6.88
CA LEU A 254 14.58 1.78 -6.82
C LEU A 254 15.18 2.84 -7.75
N ILE A 255 14.66 2.98 -8.97
CA ILE A 255 15.04 4.06 -9.90
C ILE A 255 14.77 5.43 -9.26
N ASP A 256 13.60 5.65 -8.66
CA ASP A 256 13.26 6.92 -8.00
C ASP A 256 14.20 7.22 -6.83
N MET A 257 14.57 6.21 -6.02
CA MET A 257 15.53 6.36 -4.93
C MET A 257 16.93 6.73 -5.42
N ILE A 258 17.44 6.07 -6.47
CA ILE A 258 18.77 6.33 -7.05
C ILE A 258 18.83 7.74 -7.64
N LEU A 259 17.82 8.14 -8.42
CA LEU A 259 17.77 9.46 -9.07
C LEU A 259 17.67 10.61 -8.06
N ARG A 260 17.15 10.34 -6.86
CA ARG A 260 17.05 11.31 -5.76
C ARG A 260 18.20 11.21 -4.76
N GLU A 261 19.23 10.40 -5.07
CA GLU A 261 20.42 10.22 -4.24
C GLU A 261 20.13 9.64 -2.84
N MET A 262 19.00 8.93 -2.69
CA MET A 262 18.63 8.23 -1.45
C MET A 262 19.18 6.79 -1.45
N ILE A 263 20.51 6.66 -1.43
CA ILE A 263 21.19 5.36 -1.54
C ILE A 263 20.98 4.48 -0.30
N ALA A 264 20.95 5.07 0.90
CA ALA A 264 20.66 4.33 2.13
C ALA A 264 19.25 3.69 2.09
N ASP A 265 18.25 4.41 1.58
CA ASP A 265 16.91 3.87 1.38
C ASP A 265 16.91 2.74 0.34
N ALA A 266 17.66 2.89 -0.75
CA ALA A 266 17.80 1.83 -1.75
C ALA A 266 18.38 0.55 -1.14
N SER A 267 19.36 0.66 -0.23
CA SER A 267 19.90 -0.47 0.53
C SER A 267 18.81 -1.14 1.38
N ASN A 268 18.07 -0.36 2.17
CA ASN A 268 16.99 -0.86 3.02
C ASN A 268 15.89 -1.56 2.20
N LEU A 269 15.56 -1.04 1.01
CA LEU A 269 14.58 -1.65 0.12
C LEU A 269 15.04 -3.03 -0.39
N LEU A 270 16.29 -3.15 -0.81
CA LEU A 270 16.85 -4.41 -1.29
C LEU A 270 17.00 -5.44 -0.17
N GLN A 271 17.41 -5.01 1.03
CA GLN A 271 17.46 -5.87 2.21
C GLN A 271 16.07 -6.41 2.55
N LEU A 272 15.04 -5.55 2.52
CA LEU A 272 13.66 -5.96 2.71
C LEU A 272 13.20 -6.95 1.63
N TYR A 273 13.50 -6.69 0.35
CA TYR A 273 13.16 -7.56 -0.77
C TYR A 273 13.74 -8.97 -0.58
N TYR A 274 15.03 -9.05 -0.28
CA TYR A 274 15.69 -10.34 -0.10
C TYR A 274 15.25 -11.07 1.17
N TYR A 275 14.94 -10.33 2.24
CA TYR A 275 14.42 -10.91 3.47
C TYR A 275 13.04 -11.56 3.26
N ILE A 276 12.14 -10.89 2.55
CA ILE A 276 10.79 -11.42 2.26
C ILE A 276 10.85 -12.64 1.34
N HIS A 277 11.67 -12.56 0.28
CA HIS A 277 11.81 -13.65 -0.71
C HIS A 277 12.78 -14.75 -0.29
N LYS A 278 13.34 -14.69 0.93
CA LYS A 278 14.29 -15.66 1.50
C LYS A 278 15.44 -16.02 0.54
N ARG A 279 15.98 -15.03 -0.16
CA ARG A 279 17.09 -15.26 -1.10
C ARG A 279 18.42 -15.29 -0.34
N PRO A 280 19.32 -16.25 -0.63
CA PRO A 280 20.53 -16.49 0.17
C PRO A 280 21.62 -15.40 0.03
N TYR A 281 21.34 -14.32 -0.70
CA TYR A 281 22.38 -13.42 -1.21
C TYR A 281 22.80 -12.30 -0.24
N THR A 282 21.92 -11.92 0.70
CA THR A 282 22.06 -10.67 1.47
C THR A 282 23.12 -10.72 2.58
N GLU A 283 23.30 -11.86 3.23
CA GLU A 283 24.18 -11.97 4.41
C GLU A 283 25.67 -12.04 4.05
N SER A 284 26.01 -12.33 2.79
CA SER A 284 27.42 -12.56 2.38
C SER A 284 28.11 -11.37 1.72
N GLN A 285 27.37 -10.32 1.31
CA GLN A 285 27.94 -9.18 0.56
C GLN A 285 27.83 -7.81 1.24
N LEU A 286 26.98 -7.64 2.25
CA LEU A 286 26.92 -6.40 3.02
C LEU A 286 27.86 -6.50 4.22
N ARG A 287 29.03 -5.85 4.14
CA ARG A 287 29.88 -5.64 5.33
C ARG A 287 29.37 -4.49 6.18
N ASP A 288 28.92 -3.41 5.52
CA ASP A 288 28.33 -2.25 6.16
C ASP A 288 27.18 -1.69 5.29
N PRO A 289 25.92 -1.70 5.75
CA PRO A 289 24.78 -1.17 4.99
C PRO A 289 24.80 0.36 4.85
N GLU A 290 25.62 1.07 5.64
CA GLU A 290 25.83 2.52 5.54
C GLU A 290 26.93 2.88 4.54
N ASN A 291 27.77 1.91 4.15
CA ASN A 291 28.78 2.13 3.12
C ASN A 291 28.12 2.20 1.74
N GLU A 292 28.35 3.33 1.08
CA GLU A 292 27.77 3.62 -0.23
C GLU A 292 28.27 2.67 -1.32
N GLU A 293 29.55 2.26 -1.28
CA GLU A 293 30.11 1.37 -2.30
C GLU A 293 29.52 -0.05 -2.19
N ASP A 294 29.37 -0.56 -0.97
CA ASP A 294 28.72 -1.86 -0.70
C ASP A 294 27.26 -1.83 -1.16
N THR A 295 26.57 -0.71 -0.93
CA THR A 295 25.19 -0.52 -1.41
C THR A 295 25.12 -0.49 -2.94
N LEU A 296 26.04 0.21 -3.61
CA LEU A 296 26.10 0.23 -5.07
C LEU A 296 26.41 -1.15 -5.65
N GLN A 297 27.22 -1.97 -4.97
CA GLN A 297 27.45 -3.36 -5.35
C GLN A 297 26.17 -4.19 -5.21
N LEU A 298 25.46 -4.07 -4.09
CA LEU A 298 24.18 -4.75 -3.88
C LEU A 298 23.17 -4.41 -4.99
N ILE A 299 23.06 -3.13 -5.36
CA ILE A 299 22.19 -2.69 -6.45
C ILE A 299 22.61 -3.31 -7.78
N ARG A 300 23.91 -3.38 -8.11
CA ARG A 300 24.38 -4.01 -9.35
C ARG A 300 24.00 -5.48 -9.42
N VAL A 301 24.12 -6.21 -8.32
CA VAL A 301 23.70 -7.62 -8.28
C VAL A 301 22.20 -7.74 -8.50
N PHE A 302 21.40 -6.92 -7.83
CA PHE A 302 19.96 -6.92 -8.04
C PHE A 302 19.61 -6.66 -9.52
N VAL A 303 20.28 -5.69 -10.15
CA VAL A 303 20.13 -5.36 -11.58
C VAL A 303 20.44 -6.54 -12.48
N GLU A 304 21.45 -7.36 -12.13
CA GLU A 304 21.86 -8.51 -12.92
C GLU A 304 20.95 -9.73 -12.77
N LYS A 305 20.45 -9.99 -11.56
CA LYS A 305 19.78 -11.26 -11.23
C LYS A 305 18.26 -11.16 -11.20
N ASP A 306 17.73 -10.07 -10.66
CA ASP A 306 16.36 -10.02 -10.16
C ASP A 306 15.51 -8.91 -10.80
N SER A 307 16.16 -7.88 -11.37
CA SER A 307 15.49 -6.73 -11.99
C SER A 307 14.79 -7.08 -13.31
N LYS A 308 13.55 -6.60 -13.47
CA LYS A 308 12.78 -6.67 -14.73
C LYS A 308 13.13 -5.51 -15.68
N LYS A 309 13.60 -4.37 -15.15
CA LYS A 309 13.94 -3.14 -15.91
C LYS A 309 15.43 -2.81 -15.88
N ARG A 310 16.26 -3.80 -16.24
CA ARG A 310 17.74 -3.72 -16.19
C ARG A 310 18.32 -2.46 -16.82
N SER A 311 17.97 -2.18 -18.08
CA SER A 311 18.49 -1.04 -18.84
C SER A 311 18.21 0.32 -18.18
N HIS A 312 17.05 0.46 -17.55
CA HIS A 312 16.66 1.71 -16.91
C HIS A 312 17.39 1.92 -15.58
N LEU A 313 17.61 0.85 -14.82
CA LEU A 313 18.40 0.90 -13.60
C LEU A 313 19.88 1.15 -13.88
N GLU A 314 20.46 0.54 -14.91
CA GLU A 314 21.84 0.82 -15.34
C GLU A 314 22.01 2.30 -15.73
N LEU A 315 21.06 2.86 -16.48
CA LEU A 315 21.07 4.28 -16.83
C LEU A 315 20.94 5.19 -15.59
N ALA A 316 20.07 4.83 -14.64
CA ALA A 316 19.91 5.58 -13.40
C ALA A 316 21.20 5.57 -12.56
N LEU A 317 21.88 4.42 -12.47
CA LEU A 317 23.17 4.29 -11.79
C LEU A 317 24.27 5.11 -12.47
N GLN A 318 24.31 5.12 -13.80
CA GLN A 318 25.26 5.96 -14.54
C GLN A 318 25.00 7.44 -14.27
N THR A 319 23.73 7.88 -14.36
CA THR A 319 23.33 9.26 -14.08
C THR A 319 23.72 9.68 -12.66
N TYR A 320 23.53 8.79 -11.67
CA TYR A 320 23.93 9.02 -10.29
C TYR A 320 25.44 9.23 -10.16
N LYS A 321 26.26 8.35 -10.76
CA LYS A 321 27.73 8.48 -10.75
C LYS A 321 28.20 9.79 -11.39
N GLU A 322 27.61 10.16 -12.52
CA GLU A 322 27.92 11.42 -13.21
C GLU A 322 27.50 12.65 -12.39
N SER A 323 26.36 12.60 -11.69
CA SER A 323 25.93 13.65 -10.75
C SER A 323 26.94 13.81 -9.60
N LYS A 324 27.37 12.68 -9.03
CA LYS A 324 28.33 12.64 -7.92
C LYS A 324 29.70 13.18 -8.32
N SER A 325 30.26 12.74 -9.46
CA SER A 325 31.55 13.25 -9.97
C SER A 325 31.50 14.76 -10.16
N ARG A 326 30.44 15.27 -10.82
CA ARG A 326 30.26 16.72 -11.02
C ARG A 326 30.18 17.49 -9.71
N LYS A 327 29.49 16.97 -8.69
CA LYS A 327 29.44 17.60 -7.37
C LYS A 327 30.80 17.64 -6.69
N GLN A 328 31.57 16.56 -6.77
CA GLN A 328 32.93 16.50 -6.23
C GLN A 328 33.87 17.49 -6.92
N GLU A 329 33.81 17.59 -8.25
CA GLU A 329 34.58 18.57 -9.03
C GLU A 329 34.24 20.01 -8.64
N VAL A 330 32.94 20.33 -8.51
CA VAL A 330 32.49 21.66 -8.06
C VAL A 330 32.97 21.95 -6.65
N GLN A 331 32.88 20.97 -5.74
CA GLN A 331 33.32 21.14 -4.35
C GLN A 331 34.84 21.34 -4.26
N GLN A 332 35.62 20.59 -5.04
CA GLN A 332 37.08 20.78 -5.14
C GLN A 332 37.43 22.15 -5.71
N GLY A 333 36.72 22.61 -6.75
CA GLY A 333 36.89 23.96 -7.31
C GLY A 333 36.55 25.07 -6.32
N LEU A 334 35.49 24.89 -5.51
CA LEU A 334 35.12 25.84 -4.45
C LEU A 334 36.17 25.87 -3.33
N SER A 335 36.66 24.71 -2.87
CA SER A 335 37.72 24.64 -1.85
C SER A 335 39.02 25.28 -2.34
N ALA A 336 39.40 25.05 -3.60
CA ALA A 336 40.56 25.68 -4.22
C ALA A 336 40.40 27.21 -4.35
N ALA A 337 39.20 27.69 -4.68
CA ALA A 337 38.90 29.13 -4.73
C ALA A 337 38.86 29.79 -3.34
N GLN A 338 38.55 29.04 -2.28
CA GLN A 338 38.56 29.51 -0.89
C GLN A 338 39.95 29.46 -0.23
N GLY A 339 40.98 28.97 -0.94
CA GLY A 339 42.37 28.94 -0.45
C GLY A 339 42.63 27.96 0.69
N LEU A 340 41.69 27.04 0.95
CA LEU A 340 41.85 25.93 1.88
C LEU A 340 42.55 24.79 1.14
N HIS A 341 43.88 24.84 1.08
CA HIS A 341 44.72 23.73 0.64
C HIS A 341 44.99 22.75 1.78
#